data_AF-A0A920EE67-F1
#
_entry.id   AF-A0A920EE67-F1
#
_cell.length_a   1.000
_cell.length_b   1.000
_cell.length_c   1.000
_cell.angle_alpha   90.00
_cell.angle_beta   90.00
_cell.angle_gamma   90.00
#
_symmetry.space_group_name_H-M   'P 1'
#
loop_
_entity.id
_entity.type
_entity.pdbx_description
1 polymer ?
#
loop_
_entity_poly.entity_id
_entity_poly.type
_entity_poly.pdbx_seq_one_letter_code
_entity_poly.pdbx_strand_id
1 'polypeptide(L)' 'MRQLNMRGKWAEGIQPRNLIWIITDRLAVCERPGGYGPQHRKVRRVEELIWIRRNDFKKSYFNNSSKS' A
#
# COMPACT_ATOMS: atom_id res chain seq x y z
N MET A 1 4.94 5.08 -16.06
CA MET A 1 5.26 3.88 -15.27
C MET A 1 4.38 2.72 -15.73
N ARG A 2 4.94 1.51 -15.86
CA ARG A 2 4.30 0.32 -16.47
C ARG A 2 2.94 0.02 -15.83
N GLN A 3 1.91 -0.09 -16.66
CA GLN A 3 0.58 -0.54 -16.28
C GLN A 3 0.68 -2.01 -15.86
N LEU A 4 0.36 -2.33 -14.60
CA LEU A 4 0.27 -3.70 -14.13
C LEU A 4 -1.04 -4.27 -14.68
N ASN A 5 -0.94 -5.06 -15.75
CA ASN A 5 -2.07 -5.64 -16.47
C ASN A 5 -2.66 -6.79 -15.64
N MET A 6 -3.37 -6.48 -14.55
CA MET A 6 -4.09 -7.46 -13.74
C MET A 6 -5.58 -7.46 -14.12
N ARG A 7 -6.09 -8.62 -14.55
CA ARG A 7 -7.50 -8.84 -14.95
C ARG A 7 -8.25 -9.61 -13.86
N GLY A 8 -9.53 -9.30 -13.65
CA GLY A 8 -10.42 -10.03 -12.71
C GLY A 8 -10.35 -9.53 -11.26
N LYS A 9 -10.85 -10.31 -10.28
CA LYS A 9 -10.91 -9.96 -8.84
C LYS A 9 -9.58 -9.44 -8.25
N TRP A 10 -8.45 -9.82 -8.85
CA TRP A 10 -7.10 -9.39 -8.50
C TRP A 10 -6.78 -7.93 -8.88
N ALA A 11 -7.62 -7.28 -9.69
CA ALA A 11 -7.49 -5.88 -10.07
C ALA A 11 -8.00 -4.90 -9.00
N GLU A 12 -8.75 -5.37 -7.99
CA GLU A 12 -9.26 -4.51 -6.92
C GLU A 12 -8.17 -4.13 -5.91
N GLY A 13 -7.10 -4.94 -5.83
CA GLY A 13 -6.08 -4.82 -4.81
C GLY A 13 -6.61 -5.22 -3.43
N ILE A 14 -5.78 -5.07 -2.40
CA ILE A 14 -6.18 -5.34 -1.02
C ILE A 14 -5.78 -4.16 -0.13
N GLN A 15 -6.56 -3.91 0.92
CA GLN A 15 -6.24 -2.83 1.86
C GLN A 15 -4.89 -3.09 2.56
N PRO A 16 -4.02 -2.06 2.70
CA PRO A 16 -2.82 -2.13 3.52
C PRO A 16 -3.11 -2.55 4.96
N ARG A 17 -2.19 -3.32 5.56
CA ARG A 17 -2.32 -3.72 6.97
C ARG A 17 -2.25 -2.51 7.90
N ASN A 18 -3.00 -2.59 9.00
CA ASN A 18 -3.06 -1.56 10.04
C ASN A 18 -3.35 -0.16 9.47
N LEU A 19 -4.22 -0.08 8.45
CA LEU A 19 -4.64 1.19 7.89
C LEU A 19 -5.55 1.91 8.89
N ILE A 20 -5.11 3.07 9.36
CA ILE A 20 -5.81 3.91 10.32
C ILE A 20 -5.89 5.32 9.73
N TRP A 21 -7.11 5.85 9.68
CA TRP A 21 -7.34 7.26 9.35
C TRP A 21 -6.94 8.12 10.54
N ILE A 22 -5.99 9.03 10.32
CA ILE A 22 -5.67 10.12 11.26
C ILE A 22 -6.60 11.30 11.00
N ILE A 23 -6.84 11.58 9.71
CA ILE A 23 -7.85 12.51 9.24
C ILE A 23 -8.59 11.82 8.10
N THR A 24 -9.86 11.51 8.30
CA THR A 24 -10.70 10.82 7.31
C THR A 24 -10.60 11.50 5.94
N ASP A 25 -10.37 10.70 4.90
CA ASP A 25 -10.21 11.10 3.50
C ASP A 25 -9.05 12.06 3.19
N ARG A 26 -8.17 12.35 4.15
CA ARG A 26 -7.00 13.24 3.95
C ARG A 26 -5.68 12.61 4.32
N LEU A 27 -5.63 11.87 5.43
CA LEU A 27 -4.41 11.28 5.97
C LEU A 27 -4.70 9.94 6.63
N ALA A 28 -4.14 8.88 6.06
CA ALA A 28 -4.10 7.57 6.66
C ALA A 28 -2.64 7.13 6.86
N VAL A 29 -2.41 6.39 7.92
CA VAL A 29 -1.16 5.67 8.17
C VAL A 29 -1.43 4.18 8.01
N CYS A 30 -0.45 3.42 7.54
CA CYS A 30 -0.52 1.97 7.46
C CYS A 30 0.85 1.36 7.68
N GLU A 31 0.88 0.04 7.91
CA GLU A 31 2.13 -0.71 7.85
C GLU A 31 2.78 -0.56 6.47
N ARG A 32 4.11 -0.72 6.41
CA ARG A 32 4.85 -0.70 5.13
C ARG A 32 4.20 -1.67 4.13
N PRO A 33 3.83 -1.23 2.91
CA PRO A 33 3.26 -2.12 1.91
C PRO A 33 4.18 -3.29 1.58
N GLY A 34 3.62 -4.49 1.68
CA GLY A 34 4.32 -5.77 1.63
C GLY A 34 4.70 -6.36 2.97
N GLY A 35 4.63 -5.61 4.08
CA GLY A 35 5.13 -5.98 5.41
C GLY A 35 6.61 -5.64 5.63
N TYR A 36 7.18 -6.06 6.76
CA TYR A 36 8.61 -5.96 7.08
C TYR A 36 9.20 -7.33 7.44
N GLY A 37 10.53 -7.45 7.30
CA GLY A 37 11.27 -8.66 7.68
C GLY A 37 10.83 -9.93 6.93
N PRO A 38 10.84 -11.11 7.58
CA PRO A 38 10.49 -12.40 6.95
C PRO A 38 9.06 -12.50 6.44
N GLN A 39 8.15 -11.66 6.96
CA GLN A 39 6.75 -11.62 6.55
C GLN A 39 6.54 -10.79 5.27
N HIS A 40 7.60 -10.19 4.72
CA HIS A 40 7.51 -9.37 3.53
C HIS A 40 7.18 -10.20 2.29
N ARG A 41 6.07 -9.86 1.60
CA ARG A 41 5.67 -10.51 0.34
C ARG A 41 5.52 -9.50 -0.79
N LYS A 42 6.32 -9.68 -1.86
CA LYS A 42 6.30 -8.83 -3.06
C LYS A 42 4.91 -8.76 -3.72
N VAL A 43 4.22 -9.90 -3.82
CA VAL A 43 2.86 -9.96 -4.38
C VAL A 43 1.91 -9.09 -3.56
N ARG A 44 1.95 -9.21 -2.23
CA ARG A 44 1.12 -8.41 -1.33
C ARG A 44 1.38 -6.91 -1.47
N ARG A 45 2.65 -6.51 -1.58
CA ARG A 45 3.03 -5.11 -1.83
C ARG A 45 2.36 -4.56 -3.10
N VAL A 46 2.31 -5.37 -4.16
CA VAL A 46 1.67 -4.98 -5.42
C VAL A 46 0.16 -4.83 -5.24
N GLU A 47 -0.49 -5.77 -4.58
CA GLU A 47 -1.92 -5.71 -4.29
C GLU A 47 -2.30 -4.50 -3.42
N GLU A 48 -1.50 -4.19 -2.41
CA GLU A 48 -1.69 -3.02 -1.54
C GLU A 48 -1.46 -1.70 -2.29
N LEU A 49 -0.48 -1.65 -3.19
CA LEU A 49 -0.25 -0.47 -4.05
C LEU A 49 -1.41 -0.24 -5.04
N ILE A 50 -2.02 -1.30 -5.57
CA ILE A 50 -3.20 -1.18 -6.43
C ILE A 50 -4.37 -0.59 -5.67
N TRP A 51 -4.61 -1.07 -4.45
CA TRP A 51 -5.66 -0.53 -3.59
C TRP A 51 -5.41 0.95 -3.27
N ILE A 52 -4.18 1.34 -2.90
CA ILE A 52 -3.82 2.74 -2.63
C ILE A 52 -4.04 3.60 -3.88
N ARG A 53 -3.63 3.12 -5.05
CA ARG A 53 -3.77 3.86 -6.32
C ARG A 53 -5.24 4.08 -6.69
N ARG A 54 -6.11 3.13 -6.35
CA ARG A 54 -7.55 3.17 -6.61
C ARG A 54 -8.32 4.06 -5.63
N ASN A 55 -7.85 4.17 -4.39
CA ASN A 55 -8.45 5.04 -3.36
C ASN A 55 -7.93 6.49 -3.43
N ASP A 56 -7.46 6.93 -4.61
CA ASP A 56 -7.06 8.32 -4.90
C ASP A 56 -6.05 8.97 -3.93
N PHE A 57 -5.21 8.16 -3.28
CA PHE A 57 -4.08 8.69 -2.51
C PHE A 57 -3.08 9.39 -3.44
N LYS A 58 -3.06 10.72 -3.39
CA LYS A 58 -2.22 11.55 -4.27
C LYS A 58 -0.74 11.54 -3.89
N LYS A 59 -0.44 11.35 -2.60
CA LYS A 59 0.93 11.43 -2.08
C LYS A 59 1.14 10.38 -0.98
N SER A 60 2.23 9.65 -1.08
CA SER A 60 2.70 8.75 -0.04
C SER A 60 4.00 9.29 0.54
N TYR A 61 4.13 9.25 1.86
CA TYR A 61 5.35 9.62 2.56
C TYR A 61 5.94 8.35 3.18
N PHE A 62 7.23 8.13 2.96
CA PHE A 62 7.96 7.01 3.56
C PHE A 62 8.86 7.57 4.66
N ASN A 63 8.69 7.07 5.89
CA ASN A 63 9.64 7.34 6.95
C ASN A 63 10.85 6.42 6.78
N ASN A 64 12.05 6.99 6.66
CA ASN A 64 13.32 6.28 6.47
C ASN A 64 14.04 6.01 7.80
N SER A 65 13.31 5.85 8.91
CA SER A 65 13.89 5.72 10.26
C SER A 65 14.56 4.36 10.56
N SER A 66 14.90 3.55 9.56
CA SER A 66 15.42 2.18 9.75
C SER A 66 16.91 2.03 9.38
N LYS A 67 17.68 3.11 9.28
CA LYS A 67 19.14 3.03 9.19
C LYS A 67 19.75 3.56 10.49
N SER A 68 19.97 2.66 11.43
CA SER A 68 20.89 2.81 12.54
C SER A 68 21.77 1.57 12.56
#